data_AF-D8JVD5-F1
#
_entry.id   AF-D8JVD5-F1
#
_cell.length_a   1.000
_cell.length_b   1.000
_cell.length_c   1.000
_cell.angle_alpha   90.00
_cell.angle_beta   90.00
_cell.angle_gamma   90.00
#
_symmetry.space_group_name_H-M   'P 1'
#
loop_
_entity.id
_entity.type
_entity.pdbx_description
1 polymer ?
#
loop_
_entity_poly.entity_id
_entity_poly.type
_entity_poly.pdbx_seq_one_letter_code
_entity_poly.pdbx_strand_id
1 'polypeptide(L)'
;MRAIIGEALEDAEENDPKRLKAKVAELEKELANAGKAAAPDPRALREAEERGRAAAGEEFRRVGQSEGYGRAIHDAVSALKSLRPNDVGPVDAAPEPASRIATVQEERAPASGPASSTSCSLGKAERLVLTALAQYPDGRTKVQVALLTGYAVGGGGFKNALGALRSNGFIEGYDILVITAGGLDALGPFEPLPRGKARDRVIE
;
A
#
# COMPACT_ATOMS: atom_id res chain seq x y z
N MET A 1 53.18 38.02 -34.54
CA MET A 1 52.96 38.90 -33.37
C MET A 1 51.67 39.74 -33.42
N ARG A 2 51.14 40.15 -34.59
CA ARG A 2 49.90 40.96 -34.64
C ARG A 2 48.60 40.20 -34.31
N ALA A 3 48.55 38.88 -34.51
CA ALA A 3 47.37 38.07 -34.20
C ALA A 3 47.15 37.84 -32.70
N ILE A 4 48.25 37.62 -31.95
CA ILE A 4 48.22 37.26 -30.52
C ILE A 4 47.74 38.43 -29.64
N ILE A 5 47.99 39.68 -30.07
CA ILE A 5 47.54 40.88 -29.34
C ILE A 5 46.05 41.15 -29.57
N GLY A 6 45.50 40.77 -30.74
CA GLY A 6 44.08 40.93 -31.02
C GLY A 6 43.21 39.99 -30.18
N GLU A 7 43.61 38.72 -30.12
CA GLU A 7 42.92 37.68 -29.32
C GLU A 7 42.94 37.99 -27.82
N ALA A 8 44.07 38.46 -27.28
CA ALA A 8 44.18 38.86 -25.87
C ALA A 8 43.36 40.12 -25.52
N LEU A 9 43.06 40.98 -26.50
CA LEU A 9 42.19 42.15 -26.32
C LEU A 9 40.71 41.75 -26.34
N GLU A 10 40.34 40.82 -27.22
CA GLU A 10 38.99 40.25 -27.32
C GLU A 10 38.64 39.44 -26.05
N ASP A 11 39.58 38.61 -25.56
CA ASP A 11 39.45 37.88 -24.28
C ASP A 11 39.35 38.82 -23.06
N ALA A 12 40.00 39.99 -23.11
CA ALA A 12 39.95 40.98 -22.04
C ALA A 12 38.65 41.79 -22.04
N GLU A 13 38.03 41.98 -23.20
CA GLU A 13 36.70 42.61 -23.33
C GLU A 13 35.58 41.62 -22.94
N GLU A 14 35.76 40.32 -23.19
CA GLU A 14 34.87 39.25 -22.71
C GLU A 14 34.96 39.02 -21.20
N ASN A 15 36.15 39.20 -20.61
CA ASN A 15 36.39 39.09 -19.16
C ASN A 15 36.48 40.45 -18.45
N ASP A 16 35.89 41.53 -19.00
CA ASP A 16 35.85 42.81 -18.32
C ASP A 16 35.07 42.66 -16.99
N PRO A 17 35.72 42.83 -15.83
CA PRO A 17 35.10 42.63 -14.53
C PRO A 17 33.90 43.56 -14.31
N LYS A 18 33.79 44.69 -15.03
CA LYS A 18 32.63 45.59 -14.95
C LYS A 18 31.42 45.02 -15.68
N ARG A 19 31.61 44.42 -16.86
CA ARG A 19 30.51 43.82 -17.66
C ARG A 19 29.94 42.59 -16.96
N LEU A 20 30.79 41.74 -16.41
CA LEU A 20 30.36 40.58 -15.63
C LEU A 20 29.58 40.99 -14.38
N LYS A 21 30.04 42.00 -13.63
CA LYS A 21 29.30 42.54 -12.47
C LYS A 21 27.96 43.17 -12.85
N ALA A 22 27.89 43.89 -13.96
CA ALA A 22 26.63 44.44 -14.46
C ALA A 22 25.64 43.33 -14.82
N LYS A 23 26.11 42.26 -15.48
CA LYS A 23 25.28 41.11 -15.84
C LYS A 23 24.83 40.31 -14.62
N VAL A 24 25.69 40.16 -13.61
CA VAL A 24 25.30 39.55 -12.32
C VAL A 24 24.23 40.38 -11.63
N ALA A 25 24.37 41.71 -11.56
CA ALA A 25 23.37 42.57 -10.95
C ALA A 25 22.03 42.57 -11.71
N GLU A 26 22.07 42.47 -13.03
CA GLU A 26 20.88 42.32 -13.88
C GLU A 26 20.19 40.96 -13.63
N LEU A 27 20.96 39.87 -13.65
CA LEU A 27 20.46 38.52 -13.37
C LEU A 27 19.93 38.40 -11.93
N GLU A 28 20.56 39.04 -10.95
CA GLU A 28 20.06 39.11 -9.57
C GLU A 28 18.75 39.88 -9.49
N LYS A 29 18.59 40.96 -10.27
CA LYS A 29 17.34 41.73 -10.34
C LYS A 29 16.24 40.92 -11.04
N GLU A 30 16.57 40.17 -12.09
CA GLU A 30 15.65 39.25 -12.76
C GLU A 30 15.23 38.12 -11.82
N LEU A 31 16.17 37.52 -11.08
CA LEU A 31 15.87 36.49 -10.08
C LEU A 31 15.03 37.05 -8.92
N ALA A 32 15.28 38.28 -8.48
CA ALA A 32 14.47 38.94 -7.45
C ALA A 32 13.04 39.24 -7.93
N ASN A 33 12.86 39.49 -9.23
CA ASN A 33 11.54 39.66 -9.85
C ASN A 33 10.85 38.32 -10.13
N ALA A 34 11.59 37.30 -10.57
CA ALA A 34 11.08 35.96 -10.84
C ALA A 34 10.70 35.20 -9.56
N GLY A 35 11.47 35.38 -8.48
CA GLY A 35 11.17 34.85 -7.15
C GLY A 35 9.94 35.49 -6.48
N LYS A 36 9.41 36.58 -7.06
CA LYS A 36 8.14 37.21 -6.67
C LYS A 36 6.93 36.67 -7.45
N ALA A 37 7.09 35.68 -8.32
CA ALA A 37 5.95 34.92 -8.82
C ALA A 37 5.22 34.33 -7.59
N ALA A 38 4.03 34.85 -7.31
CA ALA A 38 3.27 34.56 -6.11
C ALA A 38 3.19 33.04 -5.89
N ALA A 39 3.49 32.60 -4.67
CA ALA A 39 3.32 31.21 -4.29
C ALA A 39 1.93 30.74 -4.75
N PRO A 40 1.83 29.65 -5.53
CA PRO A 40 0.56 29.21 -6.09
C PRO A 40 -0.44 28.99 -4.96
N ASP A 41 -1.69 29.41 -5.19
CA ASP A 41 -2.75 29.28 -4.20
C ASP A 41 -2.81 27.82 -3.71
N PRO A 42 -2.68 27.55 -2.40
CA PRO A 42 -2.71 26.20 -1.85
C PRO A 42 -4.01 25.44 -2.14
N ARG A 43 -5.09 26.13 -2.54
CA ARG A 43 -6.31 25.48 -3.06
C ARG A 43 -6.15 25.02 -4.50
N ALA A 44 -5.62 25.87 -5.38
CA ALA A 44 -5.37 25.54 -6.78
C ALA A 44 -4.38 24.37 -6.93
N LEU A 45 -3.36 24.28 -6.06
CA LEU A 45 -2.45 23.15 -5.96
C LEU A 45 -3.19 21.84 -5.62
N ARG A 46 -4.02 21.85 -4.58
CA ARG A 46 -4.80 20.68 -4.17
C ARG A 46 -5.77 20.20 -5.26
N GLU A 47 -6.44 21.13 -5.93
CA GLU A 47 -7.31 20.81 -7.05
C GLU A 47 -6.53 20.22 -8.25
N ALA A 48 -5.33 20.70 -8.52
CA ALA A 48 -4.46 20.15 -9.56
C ALA A 48 -3.98 18.72 -9.22
N GLU A 49 -3.62 18.47 -7.96
CA GLU A 49 -3.25 17.14 -7.47
C GLU A 49 -4.42 16.15 -7.54
N GLU A 50 -5.63 16.58 -7.15
CA GLU A 50 -6.83 15.75 -7.22
C GLU A 50 -7.18 15.40 -8.67
N ARG A 51 -7.10 16.36 -9.60
CA ARG A 51 -7.26 16.11 -11.04
C ARG A 51 -6.21 15.13 -11.57
N GLY A 52 -4.95 15.30 -11.19
CA GLY A 52 -3.86 14.41 -11.59
C GLY A 52 -4.06 12.98 -11.07
N ARG A 53 -4.46 12.83 -9.80
CA ARG A 53 -4.72 11.52 -9.18
C ARG A 53 -5.92 10.81 -9.81
N ALA A 54 -6.99 11.55 -10.13
CA ALA A 54 -8.16 11.00 -10.79
C ALA A 54 -7.83 10.49 -12.21
N ALA A 55 -7.14 11.30 -13.01
CA ALA A 55 -6.72 10.92 -14.36
C ALA A 55 -5.78 9.70 -14.36
N ALA A 56 -4.80 9.68 -13.46
CA ALA A 56 -3.88 8.54 -13.32
C ALA A 56 -4.61 7.24 -12.91
N GLY A 57 -5.62 7.33 -12.04
CA GLY A 57 -6.40 6.17 -11.62
C GLY A 57 -7.29 5.57 -12.71
N GLU A 58 -7.74 6.37 -13.68
CA GLU A 58 -8.46 5.89 -14.86
C GLU A 58 -7.52 5.21 -15.85
N GLU A 59 -6.35 5.80 -16.09
CA GLU A 59 -5.33 5.24 -16.97
C GLU A 59 -4.76 3.92 -16.43
N PHE A 60 -4.47 3.85 -15.12
CA PHE A 60 -4.02 2.62 -14.47
C PHE A 60 -5.06 1.50 -14.55
N ARG A 61 -6.35 1.80 -14.42
CA ARG A 61 -7.42 0.81 -14.59
C ARG A 61 -7.49 0.31 -16.02
N ARG A 62 -7.38 1.20 -17.00
CA ARG A 62 -7.43 0.85 -18.42
C ARG A 62 -6.25 -0.05 -18.82
N VAL A 63 -5.03 0.36 -18.49
CA VAL A 63 -3.79 -0.36 -18.82
C VAL A 63 -3.67 -1.65 -18.01
N GLY A 64 -3.96 -1.59 -16.71
CA GLY A 64 -3.93 -2.76 -15.83
C GLY A 64 -4.92 -3.86 -16.23
N GLN A 65 -6.10 -3.49 -16.75
CA GLN A 65 -7.07 -4.46 -17.27
C GLN A 65 -6.61 -5.08 -18.60
N SER A 66 -6.07 -4.31 -19.54
CA SER A 66 -5.68 -4.86 -20.84
C SER A 66 -4.37 -5.66 -20.79
N GLU A 67 -3.36 -5.16 -20.09
CA GLU A 67 -2.03 -5.79 -20.05
C GLU A 67 -1.94 -6.87 -18.97
N GLY A 68 -2.58 -6.65 -17.82
CA GLY A 68 -2.61 -7.61 -16.72
C GLY A 68 -3.40 -8.88 -17.07
N TYR A 69 -4.59 -8.74 -17.67
CA TYR A 69 -5.37 -9.90 -18.09
C TYR A 69 -4.73 -10.63 -19.26
N GLY A 70 -4.18 -9.90 -20.25
CA GLY A 70 -3.52 -10.53 -21.39
C GLY A 70 -2.35 -11.42 -20.97
N ARG A 71 -1.52 -10.93 -20.04
CA ARG A 71 -0.38 -11.70 -19.51
C ARG A 71 -0.83 -12.89 -18.66
N ALA A 72 -1.82 -12.69 -17.78
CA ALA A 72 -2.34 -13.77 -16.94
C ALA A 72 -2.99 -14.89 -17.77
N ILE A 73 -3.75 -14.55 -18.82
CA ILE A 73 -4.35 -15.51 -19.74
C ILE A 73 -3.26 -16.22 -20.54
N HIS A 74 -2.27 -15.49 -21.07
CA HIS A 74 -1.15 -16.06 -21.81
C HIS A 74 -0.37 -17.08 -20.96
N ASP A 75 -0.07 -16.72 -19.70
CA ASP A 75 0.66 -17.59 -18.77
C ASP A 75 -0.17 -18.83 -18.40
N ALA A 76 -1.47 -18.68 -18.16
CA ALA A 76 -2.38 -19.79 -17.88
C ALA A 76 -2.52 -20.75 -19.08
N VAL A 77 -2.68 -20.22 -20.29
CA VAL A 77 -2.76 -21.03 -21.52
C VAL A 77 -1.43 -21.74 -21.80
N SER A 78 -0.31 -21.07 -21.54
CA SER A 78 1.02 -21.67 -21.68
C SER A 78 1.21 -22.82 -20.69
N ALA A 79 0.83 -22.62 -19.42
CA ALA A 79 0.87 -23.67 -18.40
C ALA A 79 -0.01 -24.87 -18.75
N LEU A 80 -1.22 -24.64 -19.29
CA LEU A 80 -2.13 -25.71 -19.70
C LEU A 80 -1.57 -26.53 -20.87
N LYS A 81 -0.91 -25.89 -21.84
CA LYS A 81 -0.28 -26.57 -22.98
C LYS A 81 0.93 -27.43 -22.56
N SER A 82 1.56 -27.11 -21.44
CA SER A 82 2.69 -27.87 -20.92
C SER A 82 2.29 -29.11 -20.14
N LEU A 83 0.99 -29.28 -19.80
CA LEU A 83 0.51 -30.48 -19.11
C LEU A 83 0.33 -31.64 -20.09
N ARG A 84 0.93 -32.79 -19.79
CA ARG A 84 0.66 -34.04 -20.51
C ARG A 84 -0.51 -34.77 -19.84
N PRO A 85 -1.32 -35.55 -20.59
CA PRO A 85 -2.54 -36.18 -20.07
C PRO A 85 -2.36 -37.18 -18.91
N ASN A 86 -1.12 -37.57 -18.57
CA ASN A 86 -0.83 -38.61 -17.58
C ASN A 86 0.03 -38.14 -16.38
N ASP A 87 0.15 -36.83 -16.14
CA ASP A 87 0.92 -36.30 -14.99
C ASP A 87 0.08 -36.13 -13.70
N VAL A 88 -1.15 -36.66 -13.63
CA VAL A 88 -1.96 -36.69 -12.39
C VAL A 88 -1.52 -37.83 -11.47
N GLY A 89 -0.33 -37.68 -10.88
CA GLY A 89 0.01 -38.35 -9.62
C GLY A 89 -0.65 -37.64 -8.43
N PRO A 90 -0.72 -38.26 -7.23
CA PRO A 90 -1.10 -37.56 -6.02
C PRO A 90 -0.15 -36.38 -5.85
N VAL A 91 -0.70 -35.17 -5.71
CA VAL A 91 0.09 -33.96 -5.49
C VAL A 91 0.78 -34.05 -4.12
N ASP A 92 1.98 -34.62 -4.09
CA ASP A 92 2.93 -34.39 -3.02
C ASP A 92 3.31 -32.90 -3.05
N ALA A 93 3.02 -32.21 -1.95
CA ALA A 93 3.30 -30.79 -1.79
C ALA A 93 4.79 -30.52 -2.00
N ALA A 94 5.14 -29.95 -3.16
CA ALA A 94 6.48 -29.44 -3.40
C ALA A 94 6.80 -28.30 -2.41
N PRO A 95 8.05 -28.21 -1.92
CA PRO A 95 8.43 -27.25 -0.89
C PRO A 95 8.36 -25.82 -1.42
N GLU A 96 7.70 -24.94 -0.68
CA GLU A 96 7.61 -23.52 -0.99
C GLU A 96 9.01 -22.89 -1.12
N PRO A 97 9.27 -22.04 -2.13
CA PRO A 97 10.51 -21.28 -2.22
C PRO A 97 10.52 -20.28 -1.06
N ALA A 98 11.43 -20.49 -0.12
CA ALA A 98 11.70 -19.57 0.98
C ALA A 98 12.15 -18.20 0.44
N SER A 99 11.20 -17.31 0.18
CA SER A 99 11.46 -15.89 -0.04
C SER A 99 11.82 -15.28 1.31
N ARG A 100 13.12 -15.31 1.59
CA ARG A 100 13.76 -14.72 2.75
C ARG A 100 13.77 -13.19 2.57
N ILE A 101 12.62 -12.56 2.74
CA ILE A 101 12.59 -11.12 3.02
C ILE A 101 12.83 -10.98 4.51
N ALA A 102 14.08 -10.69 4.86
CA ALA A 102 14.47 -10.20 6.17
C ALA A 102 13.74 -8.86 6.41
N THR A 103 12.53 -8.94 6.95
CA THR A 103 11.93 -7.80 7.64
C THR A 103 12.56 -7.79 9.01
N VAL A 104 13.37 -6.75 9.25
CA VAL A 104 13.86 -6.35 10.56
C VAL A 104 12.63 -6.14 11.44
N GLN A 105 12.24 -7.17 12.20
CA GLN A 105 11.30 -7.03 13.30
C GLN A 105 12.11 -6.50 14.47
N GLU A 106 12.01 -5.20 14.68
CA GLU A 106 12.53 -4.52 15.85
C GLU A 106 11.78 -5.01 17.09
N GLU A 107 12.54 -5.74 17.92
CA GLU A 107 12.36 -6.19 19.29
C GLU A 107 11.03 -5.90 20.01
N ARG A 108 10.30 -6.98 20.36
CA ARG A 108 10.25 -7.47 21.77
C ARG A 108 9.68 -8.90 21.88
N ALA A 109 10.49 -9.81 22.41
CA ALA A 109 10.15 -11.17 22.86
C ALA A 109 9.55 -11.14 24.31
N PRO A 110 9.07 -12.25 24.93
CA PRO A 110 9.23 -13.67 24.57
C PRO A 110 7.87 -14.46 24.59
N ALA A 111 7.70 -15.75 24.27
CA ALA A 111 8.52 -16.90 23.89
C ALA A 111 7.57 -17.98 23.29
N SER A 112 8.18 -18.94 22.58
CA SER A 112 7.76 -20.34 22.38
C SER A 112 6.54 -20.69 21.52
N GLY A 113 6.81 -21.44 20.44
CA GLY A 113 5.86 -22.44 19.91
C GLY A 113 5.67 -23.61 20.89
N PRO A 114 4.73 -24.55 20.62
CA PRO A 114 4.84 -25.40 19.44
C PRO A 114 3.54 -25.59 18.66
N ALA A 115 3.68 -26.31 17.54
CA ALA A 115 2.61 -26.75 16.66
C ALA A 115 1.68 -27.79 17.31
N SER A 116 0.47 -27.81 16.75
CA SER A 116 -0.46 -28.94 16.63
C SER A 116 -1.58 -29.17 17.65
N SER A 117 -2.75 -29.40 17.07
CA SER A 117 -3.95 -30.10 17.56
C SER A 117 -4.76 -29.49 18.72
N THR A 118 -5.96 -29.03 18.33
CA THR A 118 -7.22 -29.34 19.01
C THR A 118 -7.33 -28.94 20.47
N SER A 119 -7.17 -27.64 20.73
CA SER A 119 -7.89 -26.98 21.81
C SER A 119 -8.33 -25.62 21.31
N CYS A 120 -9.59 -25.29 21.55
CA CYS A 120 -10.29 -24.09 21.06
C CYS A 120 -9.76 -22.80 21.70
N SER A 121 -8.45 -22.51 21.55
CA SER A 121 -7.86 -21.24 21.93
C SER A 121 -7.68 -20.41 20.67
N LEU A 122 -8.60 -19.46 20.46
CA LEU A 122 -8.51 -18.49 19.37
C LEU A 122 -7.16 -17.77 19.43
N GLY A 123 -6.43 -17.75 18.31
CA GLY A 123 -5.21 -16.98 18.19
C GLY A 123 -5.45 -15.48 18.38
N LYS A 124 -4.41 -14.71 18.70
CA LYS A 124 -4.53 -13.25 18.94
C LYS A 124 -5.20 -12.52 17.77
N ALA A 125 -4.82 -12.85 16.55
CA ALA A 125 -5.40 -12.27 15.34
C ALA A 125 -6.87 -12.66 15.14
N GLU A 126 -7.21 -13.93 15.36
CA GLU A 126 -8.56 -14.47 15.23
C GLU A 126 -9.52 -13.82 16.24
N ARG A 127 -9.08 -13.69 17.49
CA ARG A 127 -9.84 -13.01 18.55
C ARG A 127 -10.10 -11.55 18.21
N LEU A 128 -9.12 -10.82 17.67
CA LEU A 128 -9.29 -9.43 17.25
C LEU A 128 -10.28 -9.30 16.11
N VAL A 129 -10.23 -10.20 15.13
CA VAL A 129 -11.18 -10.23 14.01
C VAL A 129 -12.60 -10.52 14.48
N LEU A 130 -12.78 -11.53 15.34
CA LEU A 130 -14.09 -11.83 15.93
C LEU A 130 -14.59 -10.69 16.80
N THR A 131 -13.72 -10.02 17.57
CA THR A 131 -14.06 -8.83 18.36
C THR A 131 -14.53 -7.66 17.48
N ALA A 132 -13.90 -7.47 16.31
CA ALA A 132 -14.33 -6.45 15.37
C ALA A 132 -15.71 -6.79 14.78
N LEU A 133 -15.94 -8.05 14.41
CA LEU A 133 -17.22 -8.47 13.82
C LEU A 133 -18.35 -8.55 14.86
N ALA A 134 -18.07 -8.92 16.10
CA ALA A 134 -19.04 -8.90 17.19
C ALA A 134 -19.55 -7.47 17.50
N GLN A 135 -18.73 -6.45 17.27
CA GLN A 135 -19.16 -5.05 17.38
C GLN A 135 -19.98 -4.56 16.19
N TYR A 136 -19.94 -5.26 15.06
CA TYR A 136 -20.63 -4.91 13.82
C TYR A 136 -21.39 -6.14 13.27
N PRO A 137 -22.51 -6.52 13.89
CA PRO A 137 -23.26 -7.72 13.50
C PRO A 137 -23.84 -7.63 12.08
N ASP A 138 -24.02 -6.42 11.54
CA ASP A 138 -24.45 -6.18 10.15
C ASP A 138 -23.41 -6.62 9.10
N GLY A 139 -22.22 -7.01 9.56
CA GLY A 139 -21.09 -7.39 8.73
C GLY A 139 -20.25 -6.21 8.25
N ARG A 140 -18.99 -6.49 7.95
CA ARG A 140 -18.01 -5.48 7.50
C ARG A 140 -17.15 -6.00 6.37
N THR A 141 -16.69 -5.10 5.51
CA THR A 141 -15.80 -5.51 4.42
C THR A 141 -14.46 -5.98 4.95
N LYS A 142 -13.79 -6.87 4.22
CA LYS A 142 -12.44 -7.36 4.59
C LYS A 142 -11.45 -6.21 4.87
N VAL A 143 -11.54 -5.12 4.10
CA VAL A 143 -10.71 -3.93 4.27
C VAL A 143 -11.00 -3.22 5.60
N GLN A 144 -12.27 -3.05 5.93
CA GLN A 144 -12.69 -2.41 7.19
C GLN A 144 -12.29 -3.22 8.41
N VAL A 145 -12.43 -4.55 8.35
CA VAL A 145 -12.03 -5.44 9.45
C VAL A 145 -10.52 -5.39 9.67
N ALA A 146 -9.71 -5.38 8.60
CA ALA A 146 -8.26 -5.23 8.71
C ALA A 146 -7.88 -3.90 9.38
N LEU A 147 -8.54 -2.80 9.00
CA LEU A 147 -8.31 -1.48 9.59
C LEU A 147 -8.66 -1.45 11.09
N LEU A 148 -9.82 -2.00 11.47
CA LEU A 148 -10.27 -2.06 12.86
C LEU A 148 -9.36 -2.88 13.76
N THR A 149 -8.72 -3.91 13.19
CA THR A 149 -7.83 -4.83 13.92
C THR A 149 -6.36 -4.44 13.84
N GLY A 150 -6.02 -3.38 13.09
CA GLY A 150 -4.64 -2.92 12.91
C GLY A 150 -3.78 -3.82 12.01
N TYR A 151 -4.40 -4.66 11.18
CA TYR A 151 -3.70 -5.53 10.25
C TYR A 151 -3.69 -4.98 8.82
N ALA A 152 -2.69 -5.40 8.05
CA ALA A 152 -2.68 -5.18 6.61
C ALA A 152 -3.67 -6.14 5.92
N VAL A 153 -4.54 -5.62 5.05
CA VAL A 153 -5.50 -6.40 4.25
C VAL A 153 -4.81 -7.51 3.44
N GLY A 154 -3.60 -7.21 2.95
CA GLY A 154 -2.76 -8.13 2.17
C GLY A 154 -1.84 -9.03 3.01
N GLY A 155 -1.72 -8.79 4.32
CA GLY A 155 -0.77 -9.46 5.20
C GLY A 155 -1.10 -10.94 5.43
N GLY A 156 -0.06 -11.78 5.46
CA GLY A 156 -0.21 -13.22 5.65
C GLY A 156 -0.94 -13.58 6.95
N GLY A 157 -0.60 -12.92 8.06
CA GLY A 157 -1.23 -13.18 9.37
C GLY A 157 -2.75 -12.94 9.38
N PHE A 158 -3.22 -11.89 8.68
CA PHE A 158 -4.65 -11.60 8.59
C PHE A 158 -5.40 -12.59 7.69
N LYS A 159 -4.80 -12.94 6.54
CA LYS A 159 -5.37 -13.93 5.63
C LYS A 159 -5.45 -15.32 6.28
N ASN A 160 -4.40 -15.71 7.03
CA ASN A 160 -4.36 -16.98 7.76
C ASN A 160 -5.44 -17.04 8.83
N ALA A 161 -5.61 -15.97 9.62
CA ALA A 161 -6.67 -15.88 10.61
C ALA A 161 -8.07 -16.00 9.98
N LEU A 162 -8.33 -15.31 8.85
CA LEU A 162 -9.61 -15.44 8.14
C LEU A 162 -9.82 -16.85 7.56
N GLY A 163 -8.76 -17.52 7.12
CA GLY A 163 -8.83 -18.91 6.67
C GLY A 163 -9.23 -19.85 7.81
N ALA A 164 -8.54 -19.75 8.95
CA ALA A 164 -8.83 -20.56 10.13
C ALA A 164 -10.25 -20.32 10.69
N LEU A 165 -10.67 -19.06 10.78
CA LEU A 165 -12.03 -18.70 11.23
C LEU A 165 -13.13 -19.26 10.31
N ARG A 166 -12.89 -19.30 8.99
CA ARG A 166 -13.83 -19.93 8.03
C ARG A 166 -13.86 -21.44 8.18
N SER A 167 -12.69 -22.08 8.28
CA SER A 167 -12.59 -23.53 8.48
C SER A 167 -13.29 -23.98 9.77
N ASN A 168 -13.28 -23.15 10.81
CA ASN A 168 -13.96 -23.40 12.08
C ASN A 168 -15.44 -22.96 12.09
N GLY A 169 -15.95 -22.37 11.00
CA GLY A 169 -17.35 -21.93 10.91
C GLY A 169 -17.71 -20.72 11.79
N PHE A 170 -16.72 -19.93 12.23
CA PHE A 170 -16.93 -18.77 13.11
C PHE A 170 -17.29 -17.48 12.36
N ILE A 171 -16.99 -17.43 11.06
CA ILE A 171 -17.32 -16.31 10.19
C ILE A 171 -17.88 -16.80 8.87
N GLU A 172 -18.77 -16.01 8.28
CA GLU A 172 -19.35 -16.22 6.97
C GLU A 172 -19.08 -15.04 6.05
N GLY A 173 -19.16 -15.31 4.75
CA GLY A 173 -19.00 -14.31 3.70
C GLY A 173 -17.57 -14.14 3.16
N TYR A 174 -17.52 -13.60 1.95
CA TYR A 174 -16.28 -13.36 1.19
C TYR A 174 -15.91 -11.89 1.15
N ASP A 175 -16.86 -11.06 0.72
CA ASP A 175 -16.67 -9.61 0.60
C ASP A 175 -17.09 -8.89 1.89
N ILE A 176 -18.32 -9.16 2.35
CA ILE A 176 -18.85 -8.75 3.65
C ILE A 176 -18.68 -9.94 4.61
N LEU A 177 -17.91 -9.73 5.68
CA LEU A 177 -17.66 -10.71 6.72
C LEU A 177 -18.69 -10.53 7.83
N VAL A 178 -19.38 -11.61 8.20
CA VAL A 178 -20.37 -11.65 9.27
C VAL A 178 -19.93 -12.70 10.29
N ILE A 179 -20.14 -12.42 11.59
CA ILE A 179 -19.87 -13.39 12.66
C ILE A 179 -21.04 -14.37 12.78
N THR A 180 -20.75 -15.66 12.91
CA THR A 180 -21.78 -16.68 13.17
C THR A 180 -22.07 -16.82 14.66
N ALA A 181 -23.18 -17.47 15.02
CA ALA A 181 -23.48 -17.79 16.42
C ALA A 181 -22.34 -18.59 17.08
N GLY A 182 -21.77 -19.56 16.37
CA GLY A 182 -20.62 -20.33 16.87
C GLY A 182 -19.35 -19.48 17.05
N GLY A 183 -19.15 -18.45 16.23
CA GLY A 183 -18.05 -17.49 16.41
C GLY A 183 -18.24 -16.57 17.62
N LEU A 184 -19.48 -16.20 17.92
CA LEU A 184 -19.82 -15.42 19.11
C LEU A 184 -19.57 -16.23 20.39
N ASP A 185 -20.00 -17.49 20.41
CA ASP A 185 -19.79 -18.41 21.53
C ASP A 185 -18.30 -18.69 21.76
N ALA A 186 -17.53 -18.90 20.68
CA ALA A 186 -16.09 -19.12 20.75
C ALA A 186 -15.31 -17.88 21.24
N LEU A 187 -15.81 -16.67 20.96
CA LEU A 187 -15.18 -15.43 21.39
C LEU A 187 -15.27 -15.24 22.92
N GLY A 188 -16.43 -15.56 23.50
CA GLY A 188 -16.70 -15.34 24.92
C GLY A 188 -16.70 -13.84 25.30
N PRO A 189 -16.44 -13.49 26.57
CA PRO A 189 -16.35 -12.09 26.98
C PRO A 189 -15.17 -11.41 26.26
N PHE A 190 -15.45 -10.33 25.55
CA PHE A 190 -14.43 -9.59 24.79
C PHE A 190 -14.40 -8.13 25.22
N GLU A 191 -13.19 -7.54 25.20
CA GLU A 191 -13.01 -6.10 25.36
C GLU A 191 -13.17 -5.44 23.98
N PRO A 192 -14.10 -4.48 23.83
CA PRO A 192 -14.34 -3.86 22.53
C PRO A 192 -13.11 -3.08 22.07
N LEU A 193 -12.79 -3.20 20.77
CA LEU A 193 -11.73 -2.41 20.14
C LEU A 193 -12.01 -0.91 20.32
N PRO A 194 -10.98 -0.08 20.54
CA PRO A 194 -11.14 1.35 20.72
C PRO A 194 -11.79 1.94 19.48
N ARG A 195 -13.04 2.40 19.62
CA ARG A 195 -13.72 3.19 18.60
C ARG A 195 -12.96 4.51 18.50
N GLY A 196 -12.25 4.73 17.39
CA GLY A 196 -11.71 6.05 17.10
C GLY A 196 -12.84 7.07 17.24
N LYS A 197 -12.65 8.11 18.06
CA LYS A 197 -13.67 9.10 18.45
C LYS A 197 -14.61 9.38 17.27
N ALA A 198 -15.79 8.75 17.30
CA ALA A 198 -16.86 9.11 16.41
C ALA A 198 -17.10 10.60 16.66
N ARG A 199 -17.02 11.41 15.62
CA ARG A 199 -17.41 12.81 15.71
C ARG A 199 -18.91 12.82 15.95
N ASP A 200 -19.30 12.82 17.22
CA ASP A 200 -20.63 13.23 17.68
C ASP A 200 -20.80 14.70 17.29
N ARG A 201 -21.13 14.94 16.03
CA ARG A 201 -21.81 16.16 15.60
C ARG A 201 -23.28 15.80 15.55
N VAL A 202 -23.89 15.92 16.72
CA VAL A 202 -25.30 16.24 16.84
C VAL A 202 -25.51 17.52 16.02
N ILE A 203 -26.24 17.40 14.92
CA ILE A 203 -26.82 18.55 14.23
C ILE A 203 -28.15 18.77 14.96
N GLU A 204 -28.14 19.73 15.89
CA GLU A 204 -29.35 20.47 16.26
C GLU A 204 -29.58 21.60 15.24
#